data_AF-A0A2V9XTA5-F1
#
_entry.id   AF-A0A2V9XTA5-F1
#
_cell.length_a   1.000
_cell.length_b   1.000
_cell.length_c   1.000
_cell.angle_alpha   90.00
_cell.angle_beta   90.00
_cell.angle_gamma   90.00
#
_symmetry.space_group_name_H-M   'P 1'
#
loop_
_entity.id
_entity.type
_entity.pdbx_description
1 polymer ?
#
loop_
_entity_poly.entity_id
_entity_poly.type
_entity_poly.pdbx_seq_one_letter_code
_entity_poly.pdbx_strand_id
1 'polypeptide(L)'
;IAAHFANAGVPSYLLDIVPPHADGPARNKIAAAGLDAAKKSKPAAFFESSLARLVTVGNFEDDLKRVAEVDWIIEAVIENLDIKRALLKKVEAVCKPGTIITTNTSGLPVARIAEGFSDDFRRSWFGTHFFNPPRYMRLLEIIPTPESDR
;
A
#
# COMPACT_ATOMS: atom_id res chain seq x y z
N ILE A 1 -6.54 -2.44 -4.50
CA ILE A 1 -6.80 -1.37 -3.51
C ILE A 1 -6.75 0.02 -4.16
N ALA A 2 -5.65 0.43 -4.80
CA ALA A 2 -5.55 1.73 -5.49
C ALA A 2 -6.75 2.07 -6.42
N ALA A 3 -7.22 1.11 -7.23
CA ALA A 3 -8.40 1.30 -8.08
C ALA A 3 -9.69 1.61 -7.28
N HIS A 4 -9.84 1.04 -6.08
CA HIS A 4 -10.99 1.31 -5.20
C HIS A 4 -10.95 2.74 -4.66
N PHE A 5 -9.78 3.25 -4.31
CA PHE A 5 -9.59 4.65 -3.91
C PHE A 5 -9.81 5.62 -5.08
N ALA A 6 -9.31 5.29 -6.27
CA ALA A 6 -9.57 6.08 -7.47
C ALA A 6 -11.07 6.16 -7.80
N ASN A 7 -11.84 5.08 -7.56
CA ASN A 7 -13.30 5.10 -7.68
C ASN A 7 -13.98 6.08 -6.71
N ALA A 8 -13.35 6.34 -5.56
CA ALA A 8 -13.78 7.34 -4.59
C ALA A 8 -13.19 8.75 -4.84
N GLY A 9 -12.47 8.95 -5.95
CA GLY A 9 -11.85 10.23 -6.29
C GLY A 9 -10.55 10.52 -5.55
N VAL A 10 -9.98 9.55 -4.83
CA VAL A 10 -8.75 9.71 -4.04
C VAL A 10 -7.53 9.34 -4.89
N PRO A 11 -6.58 10.27 -5.14
CA PRO A 11 -5.34 9.96 -5.83
C PRO A 11 -4.40 9.10 -4.97
N SER A 12 -3.60 8.27 -5.61
CA SER A 12 -2.65 7.38 -4.91
C SER A 12 -1.36 7.16 -5.69
N TYR A 13 -0.28 6.90 -4.96
CA TYR A 13 0.94 6.31 -5.50
C TYR A 13 0.84 4.78 -5.41
N LEU A 14 1.07 4.08 -6.52
CA LEU A 14 1.20 2.63 -6.57
C LEU A 14 2.68 2.28 -6.76
N LEU A 15 3.33 1.89 -5.68
CA LEU A 15 4.75 1.55 -5.66
C LEU A 15 4.95 0.04 -5.61
N ASP A 16 5.96 -0.44 -6.32
CA ASP A 16 6.38 -1.85 -6.31
C ASP A 16 7.91 -1.94 -6.42
N ILE A 17 8.46 -3.15 -6.40
CA ILE A 17 9.89 -3.40 -6.59
C ILE A 17 10.33 -3.05 -8.02
N VAL A 18 11.60 -2.66 -8.16
CA VAL A 18 12.27 -2.61 -9.47
C VAL A 18 12.57 -4.04 -9.97
N PRO A 19 12.18 -4.40 -11.21
CA PRO A 19 12.58 -5.68 -11.78
C PRO A 19 14.11 -5.81 -11.89
N PRO A 20 14.68 -7.01 -11.70
CA PRO A 20 16.11 -7.22 -11.90
C PRO A 20 16.58 -6.73 -13.28
N HIS A 21 17.71 -6.03 -13.32
CA HIS A 21 18.33 -5.48 -14.53
C HIS A 21 17.47 -4.46 -15.31
N ALA A 22 16.42 -3.89 -14.71
CA ALA A 22 15.60 -2.88 -15.35
C ALA A 22 16.27 -1.49 -15.35
N ASP A 23 16.18 -0.81 -16.49
CA ASP A 23 16.67 0.53 -16.73
C ASP A 23 15.55 1.47 -17.23
N GLY A 24 15.74 2.77 -17.02
CA GLY A 24 14.81 3.81 -17.48
C GLY A 24 13.35 3.50 -17.10
N PRO A 25 12.39 3.64 -18.04
CA PRO A 25 10.97 3.37 -17.78
C PRO A 25 10.65 1.93 -17.34
N ALA A 26 11.50 0.94 -17.66
CA ALA A 26 11.26 -0.46 -17.30
C ALA A 26 11.34 -0.70 -15.78
N ARG A 27 11.92 0.23 -15.01
CA ARG A 27 12.01 0.17 -13.55
C ARG A 27 10.63 0.14 -12.88
N ASN A 28 9.62 0.74 -13.50
CA ASN A 28 8.24 0.76 -13.00
C ASN A 28 7.36 -0.36 -13.56
N LYS A 29 7.94 -1.33 -14.28
CA LYS A 29 7.18 -2.33 -15.05
C LYS A 29 6.21 -3.15 -14.19
N ILE A 30 6.58 -3.52 -12.96
CA ILE A 30 5.71 -4.34 -12.09
C ILE A 30 4.50 -3.54 -11.63
N ALA A 31 4.70 -2.33 -11.09
CA ALA A 31 3.60 -1.44 -10.71
C ALA A 31 2.69 -1.09 -11.90
N ALA A 32 3.28 -0.78 -13.06
CA ALA A 32 2.55 -0.51 -14.29
C ALA A 32 1.72 -1.70 -14.76
N ALA A 33 2.28 -2.91 -14.73
CA ALA A 33 1.56 -4.13 -15.06
C ALA A 33 0.38 -4.38 -14.11
N GLY A 34 0.54 -4.10 -12.81
CA GLY A 34 -0.55 -4.18 -11.84
C GLY A 34 -1.70 -3.22 -12.15
N LEU A 35 -1.38 -1.97 -12.49
CA LEU A 35 -2.39 -0.98 -12.90
C LEU A 35 -3.09 -1.39 -14.21
N ASP A 36 -2.34 -1.88 -15.20
CA ASP A 36 -2.90 -2.34 -16.47
C ASP A 36 -3.77 -3.60 -16.32
N ALA A 37 -3.39 -4.51 -15.44
CA ALA A 37 -4.22 -5.66 -15.09
C ALA A 37 -5.54 -5.20 -14.42
N ALA A 38 -5.47 -4.22 -13.51
CA ALA A 38 -6.66 -3.66 -12.87
C ALA A 38 -7.62 -2.98 -13.87
N LYS A 39 -7.09 -2.28 -14.88
CA LYS A 39 -7.91 -1.69 -15.97
C LYS A 39 -8.68 -2.73 -16.78
N LYS A 40 -8.14 -3.95 -16.88
CA LYS A 40 -8.67 -5.05 -17.72
C LYS A 40 -9.38 -6.13 -16.90
N SER A 41 -9.48 -5.98 -15.58
CA SER A 41 -9.95 -7.04 -14.69
C SER A 41 -11.42 -7.39 -14.92
N LYS A 42 -11.77 -8.65 -14.64
CA LYS A 42 -13.15 -9.13 -14.58
C LYS A 42 -13.36 -9.83 -13.22
N PRO A 43 -14.25 -9.34 -12.35
CA PRO A 43 -15.08 -8.15 -12.52
C PRO A 43 -14.25 -6.85 -12.50
N ALA A 44 -14.80 -5.75 -13.03
CA ALA A 44 -14.04 -4.53 -13.29
C ALA A 44 -13.56 -3.86 -11.99
N ALA A 45 -12.27 -3.56 -11.84
CA ALA A 45 -11.75 -2.89 -10.66
C ALA A 45 -12.13 -1.41 -10.59
N PHE A 46 -12.28 -0.76 -11.74
CA PHE A 46 -12.66 0.65 -11.88
C PHE A 46 -14.13 0.82 -12.28
N PHE A 47 -14.79 1.89 -11.79
CA PHE A 47 -16.09 2.33 -12.30
C PHE A 47 -15.97 2.80 -13.75
N GLU A 48 -14.96 3.63 -14.02
CA GLU A 48 -14.59 4.07 -15.36
C GLU A 48 -13.08 3.90 -15.57
N SER A 49 -12.67 3.49 -16.77
CA SER A 49 -11.24 3.37 -17.10
C SER A 49 -10.47 4.69 -16.98
N SER A 50 -11.16 5.82 -17.17
CA SER A 50 -10.60 7.17 -17.06
C SER A 50 -10.03 7.47 -15.67
N LEU A 51 -10.55 6.81 -14.62
CA LEU A 51 -10.14 7.03 -13.22
C LEU A 51 -8.76 6.47 -12.92
N ALA A 52 -8.21 5.61 -13.78
CA ALA A 52 -6.83 5.16 -13.65
C ALA A 52 -5.81 6.32 -13.67
N ARG A 53 -6.18 7.50 -14.18
CA ARG A 53 -5.37 8.73 -14.11
C ARG A 53 -5.06 9.19 -12.68
N LEU A 54 -5.84 8.73 -11.69
CA LEU A 54 -5.62 9.04 -10.28
C LEU A 54 -4.59 8.12 -9.61
N VAL A 55 -4.11 7.09 -10.33
CA VAL A 55 -3.10 6.16 -9.83
C VAL A 55 -1.77 6.46 -10.51
N THR A 56 -0.84 7.02 -9.75
CA THR A 56 0.52 7.30 -10.23
C THR A 56 1.43 6.14 -9.87
N VAL A 57 2.02 5.49 -10.88
CA VAL A 57 2.94 4.36 -10.67
C VAL A 57 4.36 4.84 -10.34
N GLY A 58 5.05 4.08 -9.50
CA GLY A 58 6.46 4.30 -9.15
C GLY A 58 7.09 3.04 -8.57
N ASN A 59 8.29 3.18 -8.01
CA ASN A 59 9.00 2.06 -7.38
C ASN A 59 9.64 2.40 -6.02
N PHE A 60 10.01 1.38 -5.25
CA PHE A 60 10.56 1.54 -3.91
C PHE A 60 11.98 2.16 -3.88
N GLU A 61 12.71 2.15 -4.99
CA GLU A 61 14.07 2.65 -5.07
C GLU A 61 14.11 4.15 -5.41
N ASP A 62 13.27 4.58 -6.35
CA ASP A 62 13.27 5.94 -6.89
C ASP A 62 12.22 6.85 -6.22
N ASP A 63 11.07 6.26 -5.84
CA ASP A 63 9.86 6.99 -5.46
C ASP A 63 9.43 6.79 -4.01
N LEU A 64 10.14 5.98 -3.21
CA LEU A 64 9.74 5.73 -1.81
C LEU A 64 9.66 7.01 -0.98
N LYS A 65 10.49 8.01 -1.27
CA LYS A 65 10.42 9.34 -0.62
C LYS A 65 9.05 10.02 -0.75
N ARG A 66 8.22 9.66 -1.74
CA ARG A 66 6.88 10.22 -1.92
C ARG A 66 5.93 9.83 -0.78
N VAL A 67 6.27 8.84 0.04
CA VAL A 67 5.48 8.53 1.25
C VAL A 67 5.48 9.67 2.27
N ALA A 68 6.41 10.63 2.19
CA ALA A 68 6.39 11.85 2.98
C ALA A 68 5.24 12.81 2.56
N GLU A 69 4.70 12.65 1.36
CA GLU A 69 3.67 13.52 0.77
C GLU A 69 2.25 13.03 1.04
N VAL A 70 2.07 11.81 1.57
CA VAL A 70 0.75 11.17 1.73
C VAL A 70 0.30 11.13 3.17
N ASP A 71 -1.02 11.08 3.37
CA ASP A 71 -1.64 10.98 4.69
C ASP A 71 -1.83 9.53 5.14
N TRP A 72 -1.94 8.60 4.19
CA TRP A 72 -2.19 7.18 4.47
C TRP A 72 -1.38 6.28 3.53
N ILE A 73 -0.64 5.34 4.13
CA ILE A 73 0.14 4.29 3.48
C ILE A 73 -0.52 2.95 3.75
N ILE A 74 -0.74 2.15 2.70
CA ILE A 74 -1.27 0.78 2.81
C ILE A 74 -0.23 -0.20 2.27
N GLU A 75 0.32 -1.03 3.16
CA GLU A 75 1.23 -2.13 2.84
C GLU A 75 0.44 -3.32 2.31
N ALA A 76 0.77 -3.80 1.12
CA ALA A 76 0.13 -4.95 0.46
C ALA A 76 1.12 -5.79 -0.36
N VAL A 77 2.34 -5.98 0.17
CA VAL A 77 3.36 -6.86 -0.41
C VAL A 77 3.14 -8.32 -0.01
N ILE A 78 3.98 -9.21 -0.55
CA ILE A 78 3.95 -10.65 -0.28
C ILE A 78 3.86 -10.97 1.22
N GLU A 79 3.14 -12.03 1.55
CA GLU A 79 2.85 -12.45 2.92
C GLU A 79 4.08 -13.11 3.59
N ASN A 80 5.09 -12.28 3.87
CA ASN A 80 6.33 -12.67 4.52
C ASN A 80 6.73 -11.57 5.53
N LEU A 81 6.92 -11.97 6.79
CA LEU A 81 7.18 -11.04 7.90
C LEU A 81 8.46 -10.21 7.68
N ASP A 82 9.55 -10.85 7.26
CA ASP A 82 10.84 -10.18 7.08
C ASP A 82 10.80 -9.18 5.94
N ILE A 83 10.16 -9.53 4.82
CA ILE A 83 9.99 -8.63 3.67
C ILE A 83 9.14 -7.42 4.06
N LYS A 84 8.00 -7.63 4.72
CA LYS A 84 7.13 -6.54 5.19
C LYS A 84 7.87 -5.61 6.14
N ARG A 85 8.53 -6.17 7.15
CA ARG A 85 9.29 -5.38 8.13
C ARG A 85 10.45 -4.63 7.50
N ALA A 86 11.18 -5.24 6.55
CA ALA A 86 12.26 -4.57 5.84
C ALA A 86 11.76 -3.37 5.02
N LEU A 87 10.62 -3.52 4.33
CA LEU A 87 9.99 -2.41 3.62
C LEU A 87 9.50 -1.32 4.59
N LEU A 88 8.78 -1.71 5.64
CA LEU A 88 8.21 -0.76 6.60
C LEU A 88 9.29 0.02 7.34
N LYS A 89 10.47 -0.56 7.63
CA LYS A 89 11.60 0.20 8.18
C LYS A 89 12.09 1.29 7.24
N LYS A 90 12.12 1.04 5.93
CA LYS A 90 12.44 2.07 4.95
C LYS A 90 11.36 3.14 4.91
N VAL A 91 10.08 2.76 5.03
CA VAL A 91 8.94 3.70 5.11
C VAL A 91 9.03 4.57 6.36
N GLU A 92 9.24 3.98 7.54
CA GLU A 92 9.38 4.70 8.82
C GLU A 92 10.48 5.77 8.77
N ALA A 93 11.58 5.49 8.06
CA ALA A 93 12.68 6.42 7.93
C ALA A 93 12.35 7.68 7.10
N VAL A 94 11.26 7.69 6.34
CA VAL A 94 10.90 8.79 5.43
C VAL A 94 9.48 9.32 5.62
N CYS A 95 8.56 8.61 6.27
CA CYS A 95 7.22 9.10 6.52
C CYS A 95 7.22 10.28 7.50
N LYS A 96 6.24 11.18 7.36
CA LYS A 96 6.05 12.27 8.31
C LYS A 96 5.47 11.72 9.63
N PRO A 97 5.76 12.35 10.78
CA PRO A 97 5.15 11.95 12.05
C PRO A 97 3.62 11.95 11.97
N GLY A 98 2.99 10.94 12.56
CA GLY A 98 1.54 10.78 12.56
C GLY A 98 0.91 10.37 11.21
N THR A 99 1.70 9.97 10.20
CA THR A 99 1.15 9.32 9.00
C THR A 99 0.44 8.03 9.37
N ILE A 100 -0.77 7.80 8.85
CA ILE A 100 -1.47 6.53 9.04
C ILE A 100 -0.77 5.46 8.20
N ILE A 101 -0.35 4.37 8.83
CA ILE A 101 0.32 3.26 8.14
C ILE A 101 -0.43 1.98 8.47
N THR A 102 -0.91 1.29 7.44
CA THR A 102 -1.69 0.08 7.64
C THR A 102 -1.18 -1.07 6.79
N THR A 103 -1.56 -2.29 7.16
CA THR A 103 -1.25 -3.50 6.38
C THR A 103 -2.53 -4.21 5.94
N ASN A 104 -2.51 -4.73 4.71
CA ASN A 104 -3.51 -5.62 4.15
C ASN A 104 -3.20 -7.11 4.41
N THR A 105 -2.32 -7.42 5.38
CA THR A 105 -2.02 -8.81 5.75
C THR A 105 -3.29 -9.58 6.14
N SER A 106 -3.34 -10.86 5.77
CA SER A 106 -4.45 -11.76 6.10
C SER A 106 -4.02 -12.85 7.09
N GLY A 107 -2.73 -13.17 7.17
CA GLY A 107 -2.21 -14.30 7.96
C GLY A 107 -1.21 -13.93 9.06
N LEU A 108 -0.57 -12.77 8.98
CA LEU A 108 0.40 -12.35 10.00
C LEU A 108 -0.29 -11.54 11.11
N PRO A 109 0.04 -11.77 12.40
CA PRO A 109 -0.47 -10.93 13.46
C PRO A 109 0.02 -9.48 13.30
N VAL A 110 -0.89 -8.52 13.21
CA VAL A 110 -0.60 -7.10 12.94
C VAL A 110 0.38 -6.51 13.97
N ALA A 111 0.26 -6.89 15.25
CA ALA A 111 1.17 -6.46 16.30
C ALA A 111 2.62 -6.94 16.06
N ARG A 112 2.80 -8.18 15.55
CA ARG A 112 4.13 -8.77 15.29
C ARG A 112 4.88 -8.02 14.17
N ILE A 113 4.15 -7.46 13.21
CA ILE A 113 4.76 -6.67 12.13
C ILE A 113 5.38 -5.37 12.69
N ALA A 114 4.71 -4.72 13.64
CA ALA A 114 5.13 -3.45 14.24
C ALA A 114 6.12 -3.58 15.42
N GLU A 115 6.51 -4.78 15.83
CA GLU A 115 7.46 -4.95 16.95
C GLU A 115 8.79 -4.23 16.68
N GLY A 116 9.25 -3.40 17.62
CA GLY A 116 10.51 -2.67 17.51
C GLY A 116 10.52 -1.49 16.54
N PHE A 117 9.35 -1.08 16.03
CA PHE A 117 9.17 0.24 15.42
C PHE A 117 9.02 1.31 16.50
N SER A 118 9.21 2.58 16.13
CA SER A 118 9.07 3.73 17.02
C SER A 118 7.68 3.87 17.62
N ASP A 119 7.58 4.61 18.73
CA ASP A 119 6.28 4.89 19.38
C ASP A 119 5.34 5.65 18.45
N ASP A 120 5.85 6.61 17.69
CA ASP A 120 5.04 7.36 16.71
C ASP A 120 4.47 6.44 15.63
N PHE A 121 5.31 5.56 15.06
CA PHE A 121 4.86 4.57 14.09
C PHE A 121 3.78 3.65 14.68
N ARG A 122 4.02 3.10 15.88
CA ARG A 122 3.09 2.16 16.52
C ARG A 122 1.74 2.79 16.86
N ARG A 123 1.70 4.08 17.19
CA ARG A 123 0.46 4.83 17.44
C ARG A 123 -0.41 4.98 16.20
N SER A 124 0.20 5.12 15.03
CA SER A 124 -0.49 5.26 13.75
C SER A 124 -0.55 3.96 12.92
N TRP A 125 -0.22 2.82 13.55
CA TRP A 125 -0.20 1.50 12.92
C TRP A 125 -1.41 0.64 13.27
N PHE A 126 -2.06 0.06 12.26
CA PHE A 126 -3.13 -0.94 12.43
C PHE A 126 -3.37 -1.74 11.13
N GLY A 127 -4.15 -2.81 11.19
CA GLY A 127 -4.51 -3.59 10.00
C GLY A 127 -5.73 -3.02 9.27
N THR A 128 -5.67 -3.00 7.94
CA THR A 128 -6.81 -2.70 7.05
C THR A 128 -6.92 -3.81 6.01
N HIS A 129 -7.65 -4.86 6.36
CA HIS A 129 -7.75 -6.05 5.52
C HIS A 129 -8.94 -5.93 4.55
N PHE A 130 -8.61 -5.66 3.30
CA PHE A 130 -9.53 -5.59 2.17
C PHE A 130 -9.78 -6.97 1.59
N PHE A 131 -11.04 -7.31 1.35
CA PHE A 131 -11.43 -8.56 0.72
C PHE A 131 -11.38 -8.45 -0.81
N ASN A 132 -10.94 -9.51 -1.49
CA ASN A 132 -10.75 -9.52 -2.94
C ASN A 132 -12.04 -9.98 -3.67
N PRO A 133 -12.57 -9.23 -4.66
CA PRO A 133 -12.10 -7.93 -5.16
C PRO A 133 -12.59 -6.73 -4.32
N PRO A 134 -11.71 -5.75 -3.98
CA PRO A 134 -12.04 -4.66 -3.04
C PRO A 134 -13.23 -3.78 -3.44
N ARG A 135 -13.53 -3.67 -4.73
CA ARG A 135 -14.71 -2.93 -5.20
C ARG A 135 -16.03 -3.62 -4.84
N TYR A 136 -16.05 -4.96 -4.84
CA TYR A 136 -17.28 -5.74 -4.75
C TYR A 136 -17.52 -6.27 -3.34
N MET A 137 -16.45 -6.51 -2.59
CA MET A 137 -16.53 -6.91 -1.20
C MET A 137 -16.73 -5.68 -0.32
N ARG A 138 -17.81 -5.66 0.45
CA ARG A 138 -18.19 -4.49 1.28
C ARG A 138 -17.49 -4.45 2.64
N LEU A 139 -16.91 -5.58 3.06
CA LEU A 139 -16.25 -5.69 4.35
C LEU A 139 -14.83 -5.15 4.27
N LEU A 140 -14.48 -4.32 5.25
CA LEU A 140 -13.12 -3.92 5.59
C LEU A 140 -12.91 -4.27 7.06
N GLU A 141 -11.95 -5.15 7.34
CA GLU A 141 -11.57 -5.45 8.71
C GLU A 141 -10.53 -4.43 9.19
N ILE A 142 -10.85 -3.77 10.31
CA ILE A 142 -9.96 -2.87 11.02
C ILE A 142 -9.39 -3.62 12.23
N ILE A 143 -8.07 -3.75 12.28
CA ILE A 143 -7.38 -4.60 13.25
C ILE A 143 -6.44 -3.72 14.09
N PRO A 144 -6.92 -3.13 15.20
CA PRO A 144 -6.09 -2.28 16.04
C PRO A 144 -5.02 -3.09 16.78
N THR A 145 -3.92 -2.43 17.16
CA THR A 145 -2.96 -2.94 18.13
C THR A 145 -3.17 -2.23 19.48
N PRO A 146 -2.62 -2.75 20.59
CA PRO A 146 -2.72 -2.09 21.90
C PRO A 146 -2.20 -0.64 21.92
N GLU A 147 -1.24 -0.33 21.06
CA GLU A 147 -0.60 0.99 20.95
C GLU A 147 -1.29 1.93 19.96
N SER A 148 -2.22 1.45 19.12
CA SER A 148 -2.92 2.31 18.17
C SER A 148 -3.68 3.42 18.90
N ASP A 149 -3.63 4.64 18.36
CA ASP A 149 -4.41 5.77 18.86
C ASP A 149 -5.93 5.46 18.82
N ARG A 150 -6.67 6.00 19.80
CA ARG A 150 -8.11 5.81 19.97
C ARG A 150 -8.94 6.97 19.43
#